data_AF-A0A2M9HF55-F1
#
_entry.id   AF-A0A2M9HF55-F1
#
_cell.length_a   1.000
_cell.length_b   1.000
_cell.length_c   1.000
_cell.angle_alpha   90.00
_cell.angle_beta   90.00
_cell.angle_gamma   90.00
#
_symmetry.space_group_name_H-M   'P 1'
#
loop_
_entity.id
_entity.type
_entity.pdbx_description
1 polymer ?
#
loop_
_entity_poly.entity_id
_entity_poly.type
_entity_poly.pdbx_seq_one_letter_code
_entity_poly.pdbx_strand_id
1 'polypeptide(L)'
;MRNTGSTAWGKILAAIVSASLAGTLGVSGAFAQETDSSTAATATQSVQQTQSVQSAQSVQQTQSARPKTDTAPATRDKAKSGAQPDAQSQTGGASAANSVSSVTGVDLGGGTVVYASDSIDQQAVYRQALARVTKWRQDALNDKRIKINGLTVADYLAKSGVSQSDYLSPKWSNTLERIAIQRAIEAYDASYGHVRLNGESCFSATVGNNGAYGEILAWGSANMADAIDLWASEKGDYIKMLNGQSHGQTGHYEILIDPAYDAYGFAGSSSQYYGTAFAGEAGTSLGSDDTTPTNLKGRYDFPVAVSDSLINQGTTSNIPGSMAKGSRVNAQVKLKYGNGRYVLRGSWASTDPSVVSTTAPGNVTAAGNGSATLTLNASGKTLRFDVKVVSAASVYRVYNRNSGLHHYTTSAAERNMLVHLGWRDEGTSFRTVAKGTPGSKLVYREYNRHNGTHNWTMSLGEHNMLKRVGWKDEGVAWYVMPDAATNVYRLYNRNSGEHVYTTSYGEYLAVQRAGWRGEGVAWRSL
;
A
#
# COMPACT_ATOMS: atom_id res chain seq x y z
N MET A 1 -10.47 -36.73 40.72
CA MET A 1 -9.13 -37.35 40.63
C MET A 1 -8.48 -36.73 39.41
N ARG A 2 -7.53 -35.79 39.50
CA ARG A 2 -6.06 -35.97 39.69
C ARG A 2 -5.51 -37.06 38.74
N ASN A 3 -4.50 -36.85 37.88
CA ASN A 3 -3.34 -35.93 37.93
C ASN A 3 -2.87 -35.52 36.49
N THR A 4 -2.65 -34.23 36.18
CA THR A 4 -1.33 -33.52 36.03
C THR A 4 -0.48 -33.82 34.79
N GLY A 5 -0.05 -32.78 34.07
CA GLY A 5 0.96 -32.86 32.99
C GLY A 5 1.16 -31.56 32.22
N SER A 6 1.72 -30.52 32.85
CA SER A 6 2.00 -29.21 32.23
C SER A 6 3.48 -29.03 31.88
N THR A 7 3.79 -28.50 30.69
CA THR A 7 5.09 -27.87 30.41
C THR A 7 4.91 -26.60 29.58
N ALA A 8 5.54 -25.52 30.02
CA ALA A 8 5.44 -24.19 29.42
C ALA A 8 6.27 -24.06 28.14
N TRP A 9 5.86 -23.16 27.25
CA TRP A 9 6.68 -22.64 26.16
C TRP A 9 6.79 -21.11 26.26
N GLY A 10 8.00 -20.61 26.03
CA GLY A 10 8.44 -19.28 26.45
C GLY A 10 8.05 -18.14 25.52
N LYS A 11 8.10 -16.93 26.09
CA LYS A 11 7.98 -15.65 25.36
C LYS A 11 9.19 -15.44 24.46
N ILE A 12 8.99 -14.97 23.24
CA ILE A 12 10.06 -14.42 22.39
C ILE A 12 9.94 -12.90 22.43
N LEU A 13 10.94 -12.23 23.02
CA LEU A 13 11.25 -10.84 22.69
C LEU A 13 12.23 -10.84 21.52
N ALA A 14 11.98 -10.01 20.52
CA ALA A 14 12.96 -9.66 19.51
C ALA A 14 13.53 -8.28 19.82
N ALA A 15 14.82 -8.22 20.14
CA ALA A 15 15.60 -6.99 20.18
C ALA A 15 16.75 -7.14 19.18
N ILE A 16 16.76 -6.29 18.15
CA ILE A 16 17.83 -6.26 17.15
C ILE A 16 18.78 -5.11 17.52
N VAL A 17 20.03 -5.45 17.83
CA VAL A 17 21.14 -4.50 17.89
C VAL A 17 22.20 -4.97 16.92
N SER A 18 22.51 -4.12 15.93
CA SER A 18 23.52 -4.40 14.91
C SER A 18 24.93 -4.19 15.48
N ALA A 19 25.80 -5.20 15.34
CA ALA A 19 27.24 -5.03 15.51
C ALA A 19 27.98 -5.96 14.55
N SER A 20 28.68 -5.36 13.59
CA SER A 20 29.55 -6.04 12.62
C SER A 20 30.97 -6.18 13.15
N LEU A 21 31.57 -7.37 13.08
CA LEU A 21 33.04 -7.49 13.01
C LEU A 21 33.44 -8.77 12.26
N ALA A 22 34.48 -8.65 11.44
CA ALA A 22 35.01 -9.75 10.63
C ALA A 22 36.13 -10.52 11.38
N GLY A 23 36.28 -11.81 11.08
CA GLY A 23 37.36 -12.65 11.60
C GLY A 23 37.54 -13.90 10.74
N THR A 24 38.64 -13.94 9.98
CA THR A 24 39.00 -15.03 9.05
C THR A 24 39.61 -16.24 9.72
N LEU A 25 39.30 -17.43 9.17
CA LEU A 25 40.05 -18.71 9.08
C LEU A 25 39.03 -19.73 8.52
N GLY A 26 39.25 -20.61 7.54
CA GLY A 26 40.44 -21.06 6.81
C GLY A 26 40.28 -22.57 6.52
N VAL A 27 40.92 -23.10 5.46
CA VAL A 27 41.10 -24.56 5.14
C VAL A 27 40.08 -25.25 4.18
N SER A 28 40.39 -25.13 2.87
CA SER A 28 40.51 -26.16 1.80
C SER A 28 39.40 -27.15 1.37
N GLY A 29 39.31 -27.38 0.05
CA GLY A 29 38.69 -28.56 -0.60
C GLY A 29 37.89 -28.24 -1.89
N ALA A 30 38.48 -27.64 -2.93
CA ALA A 30 39.20 -28.33 -4.01
C ALA A 30 38.36 -29.29 -4.90
N PHE A 31 37.92 -28.81 -6.07
CA PHE A 31 37.81 -29.59 -7.32
C PHE A 31 37.86 -28.64 -8.54
N ALA A 32 38.73 -28.94 -9.50
CA ALA A 32 38.73 -28.35 -10.85
C ALA A 32 37.73 -29.16 -11.75
N GLN A 33 37.40 -28.87 -13.01
CA GLN A 33 37.99 -28.09 -14.11
C GLN A 33 36.82 -27.80 -15.11
N GLU A 34 36.85 -26.96 -16.14
CA GLU A 34 37.95 -26.20 -16.80
C GLU A 34 37.42 -24.84 -17.36
N THR A 35 37.94 -24.40 -18.50
CA THR A 35 37.86 -23.09 -19.18
C THR A 35 36.69 -22.89 -20.16
N ASP A 36 36.25 -21.64 -20.35
CA ASP A 36 36.51 -20.97 -21.63
C ASP A 36 36.65 -19.44 -21.46
N SER A 37 37.42 -18.78 -22.35
CA SER A 37 37.98 -17.44 -22.09
C SER A 37 37.57 -16.35 -23.08
N SER A 38 37.26 -15.15 -22.58
CA SER A 38 37.57 -13.90 -23.30
C SER A 38 37.67 -12.70 -22.34
N THR A 39 38.61 -11.80 -22.65
CA THR A 39 39.10 -10.73 -21.77
C THR A 39 38.60 -9.34 -22.15
N ALA A 40 38.24 -8.49 -21.17
CA ALA A 40 38.32 -7.03 -21.32
C ALA A 40 38.40 -6.27 -19.98
N ALA A 41 39.59 -5.73 -19.70
CA ALA A 41 39.93 -4.52 -18.92
C ALA A 41 39.05 -4.06 -17.73
N THR A 42 39.62 -4.18 -16.52
CA THR A 42 39.25 -3.43 -15.31
C THR A 42 39.65 -1.95 -15.41
N ALA A 43 38.80 -1.02 -14.97
CA ALA A 43 39.17 0.35 -14.67
C ALA A 43 38.56 0.80 -13.33
N THR A 44 39.35 0.69 -12.25
CA THR A 44 38.95 1.10 -10.90
C THR A 44 39.19 2.60 -10.73
N GLN A 45 38.16 3.39 -10.48
CA GLN A 45 38.31 4.77 -10.00
C GLN A 45 37.79 4.91 -8.57
N SER A 46 38.71 5.19 -7.65
CA SER A 46 38.44 5.61 -6.28
C SER A 46 37.98 7.06 -6.24
N VAL A 47 36.79 7.33 -5.72
CA VAL A 47 36.35 8.70 -5.39
C VAL A 47 36.55 8.92 -3.88
N GLN A 48 37.35 9.92 -3.53
CA GLN A 48 37.59 10.32 -2.15
C GLN A 48 36.34 10.98 -1.56
N GLN A 49 35.90 10.54 -0.38
CA GLN A 49 34.97 11.32 0.44
C GLN A 49 35.76 12.40 1.20
N THR A 50 35.58 13.66 0.82
CA THR A 50 35.97 14.79 1.66
C THR A 50 34.89 15.05 2.71
N GLN A 51 35.22 14.78 3.97
CA GLN A 51 34.42 15.24 5.11
C GLN A 51 34.72 16.73 5.37
N SER A 52 33.68 17.58 5.43
CA SER A 52 33.77 18.93 5.97
C SER A 52 32.97 19.03 7.26
N VAL A 53 33.68 19.23 8.37
CA VAL A 53 33.10 19.56 9.67
C VAL A 53 32.88 21.06 9.72
N GLN A 54 31.66 21.52 10.00
CA GLN A 54 31.44 22.87 10.53
C GLN A 54 30.46 22.85 11.71
N SER A 55 30.87 23.52 12.76
CA SER A 55 30.23 23.61 14.07
C SER A 55 29.16 24.71 14.12
N ALA A 56 28.26 24.59 15.10
CA ALA A 56 27.18 25.53 15.34
C ALA A 56 27.66 26.97 15.61
N GLN A 57 26.84 27.95 15.18
CA GLN A 57 26.74 29.25 15.84
C GLN A 57 25.27 29.65 15.98
N SER A 58 24.93 30.10 17.19
CA SER A 58 23.63 30.63 17.58
C SER A 58 23.42 32.05 17.06
N VAL A 59 22.20 32.40 16.62
CA VAL A 59 21.80 33.79 16.40
C VAL A 59 20.67 34.14 17.35
N GLN A 60 20.89 35.16 18.18
CA GLN A 60 19.91 35.69 19.12
C GLN A 60 18.79 36.46 18.40
N GLN A 61 17.56 36.31 18.88
CA GLN A 61 16.47 37.23 18.53
C GLN A 61 16.73 38.61 19.15
N THR A 62 16.75 39.66 18.32
CA THR A 62 16.61 41.04 18.78
C THR A 62 15.17 41.51 18.58
N GLN A 63 14.54 41.93 19.68
CA GLN A 63 13.23 42.59 19.63
C GLN A 63 13.39 44.01 19.05
N SER A 64 12.43 44.45 18.23
CA SER A 64 12.29 45.85 17.84
C SER A 64 10.81 46.25 17.80
N ALA A 65 10.55 47.53 18.07
CA ALA A 65 9.27 47.99 18.61
C ALA A 65 8.21 48.36 17.57
N ARG A 66 6.95 48.27 18.03
CA ARG A 66 5.72 48.68 17.34
C ARG A 66 5.50 50.20 17.44
N PRO A 67 5.07 50.87 16.35
CA PRO A 67 4.29 52.10 16.43
C PRO A 67 2.77 51.81 16.41
N LYS A 68 1.99 52.63 17.11
CA LYS A 68 0.52 52.63 17.06
C LYS A 68 0.02 53.56 15.96
N THR A 69 -1.12 53.24 15.36
CA THR A 69 -2.10 54.24 14.90
C THR A 69 -3.51 53.70 15.16
N ASP A 70 -4.37 54.56 15.73
CA ASP A 70 -5.78 54.26 15.95
C ASP A 70 -6.61 54.55 14.69
N THR A 71 -7.67 53.78 14.46
CA THR A 71 -9.01 54.31 14.09
C THR A 71 -10.05 53.18 14.07
N ALA A 72 -11.25 53.50 14.53
CA ALA A 72 -12.44 52.64 14.53
C ALA A 72 -13.56 53.35 13.71
N PRO A 73 -14.79 52.82 13.66
CA PRO A 73 -15.18 51.54 13.06
C PRO A 73 -16.28 51.72 11.99
N ALA A 74 -16.56 50.71 11.17
CA ALA A 74 -17.68 50.74 10.22
C ALA A 74 -18.50 49.44 10.18
N THR A 75 -19.73 49.54 10.71
CA THR A 75 -21.00 48.94 10.24
C THR A 75 -21.06 47.45 9.85
N ARG A 76 -21.92 46.73 10.59
CA ARG A 76 -22.64 45.53 10.10
C ARG A 76 -23.42 45.85 8.83
N ASP A 77 -23.55 44.87 7.94
CA ASP A 77 -24.82 44.67 7.23
C ASP A 77 -25.13 43.20 6.94
N LYS A 78 -26.42 42.89 6.73
CA LYS A 78 -26.93 41.52 6.50
C LYS A 78 -27.24 41.28 5.03
N ALA A 79 -26.90 40.11 4.50
CA ALA A 79 -27.62 39.53 3.35
C ALA A 79 -27.65 38.00 3.40
N LYS A 80 -28.76 37.41 2.94
CA LYS A 80 -28.94 35.97 2.71
C LYS A 80 -28.96 35.68 1.21
N SER A 81 -28.63 34.43 0.87
CA SER A 81 -29.15 33.63 -0.27
C SER A 81 -29.00 34.13 -1.71
N GLY A 82 -28.55 33.23 -2.59
CA GLY A 82 -29.07 33.19 -3.97
C GLY A 82 -28.09 32.76 -5.06
N ALA A 83 -28.28 31.53 -5.57
CA ALA A 83 -28.03 31.06 -6.93
C ALA A 83 -26.62 31.14 -7.59
N GLN A 84 -26.25 30.00 -8.17
CA GLN A 84 -25.25 29.83 -9.23
C GLN A 84 -25.74 30.50 -10.54
N PRO A 85 -24.85 30.85 -11.48
CA PRO A 85 -24.75 30.00 -12.67
C PRO A 85 -23.34 29.83 -13.27
N ASP A 86 -23.14 28.62 -13.80
CA ASP A 86 -22.45 28.20 -15.02
C ASP A 86 -21.00 28.60 -15.38
N ALA A 87 -20.38 27.67 -16.10
CA ALA A 87 -18.95 27.60 -16.36
C ALA A 87 -18.52 28.34 -17.64
N GLN A 88 -17.28 28.84 -17.62
CA GLN A 88 -16.46 28.95 -18.82
C GLN A 88 -15.01 28.55 -18.52
N SER A 89 -14.42 27.79 -19.44
CA SER A 89 -13.04 27.30 -19.32
C SER A 89 -12.04 28.43 -19.58
N GLN A 90 -10.99 28.52 -18.75
CA GLN A 90 -9.72 29.09 -19.19
C GLN A 90 -8.57 28.12 -18.95
N THR A 91 -7.83 27.88 -20.02
CA THR A 91 -6.54 27.19 -20.02
C THR A 91 -5.48 28.12 -19.42
N GLY A 92 -4.89 27.73 -18.29
CA GLY A 92 -3.85 28.48 -17.58
C GLY A 92 -2.75 27.56 -17.08
N GLY A 93 -1.51 28.07 -17.04
CA GLY A 93 -0.29 27.30 -16.81
C GLY A 93 -0.20 26.57 -15.46
N ALA A 94 0.76 25.64 -15.39
CA ALA A 94 1.08 24.92 -14.17
C ALA A 94 1.52 25.88 -13.05
N SER A 95 0.69 26.02 -12.02
CA SER A 95 1.06 26.53 -10.71
C SER A 95 0.72 25.48 -9.65
N ALA A 96 1.48 25.45 -8.56
CA ALA A 96 1.26 24.51 -7.47
C ALA A 96 -0.04 24.87 -6.73
N ALA A 97 -1.12 24.16 -7.05
CA ALA A 97 -2.34 24.20 -6.24
C ALA A 97 -2.12 23.31 -5.01
N ASN A 98 -2.03 23.91 -3.82
CA ASN A 98 -2.08 23.18 -2.54
C ASN A 98 -3.32 22.28 -2.54
N SER A 99 -3.11 20.99 -2.69
CA SER A 99 -4.21 20.03 -2.77
C SER A 99 -4.69 19.73 -1.35
N VAL A 100 -5.82 20.31 -0.97
CA VAL A 100 -6.48 19.98 0.29
C VAL A 100 -7.11 18.58 0.19
N SER A 101 -6.97 17.77 1.24
CA SER A 101 -7.52 16.42 1.29
C SER A 101 -9.05 16.42 1.21
N SER A 102 -9.63 15.68 0.27
CA SER A 102 -11.09 15.57 0.12
C SER A 102 -11.78 14.78 1.23
N VAL A 103 -11.03 14.12 2.13
CA VAL A 103 -11.57 13.33 3.25
C VAL A 103 -11.35 14.04 4.58
N THR A 104 -10.14 14.56 4.82
CA THR A 104 -9.76 15.19 6.09
C THR A 104 -9.74 16.71 6.00
N GLY A 105 -9.79 17.32 4.82
CA GLY A 105 -9.64 18.78 4.64
C GLY A 105 -8.31 19.33 5.15
N VAL A 106 -7.28 18.48 5.27
CA VAL A 106 -5.91 18.83 5.65
C VAL A 106 -5.13 19.23 4.40
N ASP A 107 -4.27 20.25 4.48
CA ASP A 107 -3.35 20.60 3.39
C ASP A 107 -2.32 19.47 3.18
N LEU A 108 -2.21 18.97 1.95
CA LEU A 108 -1.26 17.93 1.60
C LEU A 108 0.15 18.49 1.31
N GLY A 109 0.30 19.81 1.22
CA GLY A 109 1.56 20.46 0.87
C GLY A 109 1.96 20.23 -0.59
N GLY A 110 3.25 20.36 -0.88
CA GLY A 110 3.80 20.11 -2.21
C GLY A 110 3.88 18.63 -2.58
N GLY A 111 4.03 18.33 -3.88
CA GLY A 111 4.29 16.99 -4.40
C GLY A 111 3.23 16.47 -5.37
N THR A 112 3.28 15.17 -5.67
CA THR A 112 2.27 14.49 -6.50
C THR A 112 1.21 13.84 -5.62
N VAL A 113 -0.06 14.09 -5.91
CA VAL A 113 -1.17 13.47 -5.17
C VAL A 113 -1.41 12.04 -5.67
N VAL A 114 -1.32 11.08 -4.74
CA VAL A 114 -1.69 9.68 -4.90
C VAL A 114 -2.79 9.31 -3.90
N TYR A 115 -3.47 8.19 -4.10
CA TYR A 115 -4.61 7.80 -3.27
C TYR A 115 -4.31 6.51 -2.52
N ALA A 116 -4.35 6.57 -1.20
CA ALA A 116 -4.30 5.41 -0.30
C ALA A 116 -5.73 5.05 0.13
N SER A 117 -6.18 3.84 -0.22
CA SER A 117 -7.45 3.35 0.30
C SER A 117 -7.26 2.66 1.65
N ASP A 118 -7.96 3.10 2.69
CA ASP A 118 -7.87 2.48 4.03
C ASP A 118 -9.22 2.54 4.77
N SER A 119 -9.33 1.77 5.85
CA SER A 119 -10.49 1.73 6.73
C SER A 119 -10.17 2.36 8.10
N ILE A 120 -11.00 3.28 8.55
CA ILE A 120 -10.88 3.96 9.85
C ILE A 120 -12.15 3.78 10.69
N ASP A 121 -12.04 3.89 12.01
CA ASP A 121 -13.17 3.93 12.96
C ASP A 121 -12.91 4.98 14.04
N GLN A 122 -13.19 6.25 13.71
CA GLN A 122 -13.01 7.36 14.63
C GLN A 122 -13.96 7.32 15.82
N GLN A 123 -15.11 6.65 15.66
CA GLN A 123 -16.04 6.44 16.77
C GLN A 123 -15.41 5.55 17.85
N ALA A 124 -14.63 4.54 17.47
CA ALA A 124 -13.88 3.70 18.40
C ALA A 124 -12.71 4.45 19.05
N VAL A 125 -11.96 5.23 18.27
CA VAL A 125 -10.85 6.07 18.75
C VAL A 125 -11.35 7.09 19.78
N TYR A 126 -12.36 7.89 19.44
CA TYR A 126 -12.93 8.93 20.30
C TYR A 126 -13.43 8.38 21.65
N ARG A 127 -14.08 7.22 21.65
CA ARG A 127 -14.55 6.55 22.89
C ARG A 127 -13.42 6.10 23.83
N GLN A 128 -12.18 6.00 23.35
CA GLN A 128 -11.04 5.46 24.10
C GLN A 128 -10.02 6.52 24.50
N ALA A 129 -9.75 7.48 23.61
CA ALA A 129 -8.56 8.33 23.66
C ALA A 129 -8.47 9.20 24.92
N LEU A 130 -9.36 10.17 25.09
CA LEU A 130 -9.25 11.15 26.19
C LEU A 130 -9.32 10.50 27.57
N ALA A 131 -10.15 9.48 27.76
CA ALA A 131 -10.20 8.72 29.01
C ALA A 131 -8.86 8.04 29.35
N ARG A 132 -8.11 7.61 28.33
CA ARG A 132 -6.77 7.03 28.50
C ARG A 132 -5.70 8.10 28.75
N VAL A 133 -5.81 9.29 28.14
CA VAL A 133 -4.95 10.46 28.47
C VAL A 133 -5.18 10.90 29.91
N THR A 134 -6.44 11.10 30.34
CA THR A 134 -6.81 11.46 31.73
C THR A 134 -6.26 10.47 32.75
N LYS A 135 -6.26 9.14 32.45
CA LYS A 135 -5.61 8.13 33.31
C LYS A 135 -4.12 8.44 33.54
N TRP A 136 -3.38 8.80 32.50
CA TRP A 136 -1.93 9.07 32.62
C TRP A 136 -1.63 10.44 33.21
N ARG A 137 -2.48 11.44 32.97
CA ARG A 137 -2.43 12.73 33.68
C ARG A 137 -2.70 12.57 35.18
N GLN A 138 -3.65 11.73 35.57
CA GLN A 138 -3.93 11.43 36.97
C GLN A 138 -2.76 10.69 37.65
N ASP A 139 -2.12 9.76 36.95
CA ASP A 139 -0.89 9.09 37.40
C ASP A 139 0.28 10.07 37.56
N ALA A 140 0.50 10.97 36.58
CA ALA A 140 1.51 12.02 36.64
C ALA A 140 1.28 13.02 37.79
N LEU A 141 0.03 13.42 38.02
CA LEU A 141 -0.38 14.31 39.11
C LEU A 141 -0.10 13.71 40.50
N ASN A 142 -0.24 12.39 40.63
CA ASN A 142 -0.07 11.67 41.89
C ASN A 142 1.41 11.31 42.19
N ASP A 143 2.25 11.21 41.17
CA ASP A 143 3.63 10.75 41.29
C ASP A 143 4.61 11.92 41.45
N LYS A 144 4.99 12.22 42.70
CA LYS A 144 5.90 13.34 43.06
C LYS A 144 7.30 13.28 42.41
N ARG A 145 7.66 12.19 41.72
CA ARG A 145 8.90 12.08 40.93
C ARG A 145 8.77 12.75 39.56
N ILE A 146 7.55 12.86 39.05
CA ILE A 146 7.23 13.53 37.78
C ILE A 146 7.28 15.04 38.00
N LYS A 147 8.09 15.71 37.20
CA LYS A 147 8.36 17.14 37.34
C LYS A 147 8.37 17.86 36.01
N ILE A 148 7.63 18.96 35.93
CA ILE A 148 7.57 19.84 34.76
C ILE A 148 8.25 21.15 35.15
N ASN A 149 9.26 21.56 34.38
CA ASN A 149 10.14 22.70 34.70
C ASN A 149 10.67 22.68 36.16
N GLY A 150 11.02 21.49 36.65
CA GLY A 150 11.58 21.26 38.00
C GLY A 150 10.57 21.20 39.15
N LEU A 151 9.30 21.53 38.90
CA LEU A 151 8.20 21.51 39.89
C LEU A 151 7.41 20.21 39.79
N THR A 152 6.80 19.73 40.88
CA THR A 152 5.82 18.62 40.74
C THR A 152 4.65 19.07 39.87
N VAL A 153 3.91 18.14 39.25
CA VAL A 153 2.75 18.50 38.41
C VAL A 153 1.76 19.38 39.18
N ALA A 154 1.47 19.07 40.45
CA ALA A 154 0.58 19.89 41.28
C ALA A 154 1.11 21.32 41.53
N ASP A 155 2.41 21.47 41.82
CA ASP A 155 3.03 22.78 42.04
C ASP A 155 3.12 23.59 40.74
N TYR A 156 3.38 22.92 39.60
CA TYR A 156 3.38 23.54 38.28
C TYR A 156 2.00 24.07 37.92
N LEU A 157 0.95 23.27 38.09
CA LEU A 157 -0.45 23.67 37.83
C LEU A 157 -0.83 24.90 38.67
N ALA A 158 -0.52 24.88 39.97
CA ALA A 158 -0.75 26.01 40.86
C ALA A 158 0.00 27.28 40.44
N LYS A 159 1.27 27.15 40.01
CA LYS A 159 2.08 28.29 39.52
C LYS A 159 1.57 28.84 38.17
N SER A 160 1.09 27.97 37.30
CA SER A 160 0.61 28.31 35.96
C SER A 160 -0.86 28.75 35.94
N GLY A 161 -1.57 28.69 37.08
CA GLY A 161 -2.98 29.08 37.19
C GLY A 161 -3.96 28.08 36.56
N VAL A 162 -3.52 26.86 36.25
CA VAL A 162 -4.35 25.80 35.66
C VAL A 162 -4.93 24.95 36.79
N SER A 163 -6.25 24.72 36.81
CA SER A 163 -6.84 23.87 37.85
C SER A 163 -6.54 22.39 37.60
N GLN A 164 -6.49 21.57 38.66
CA GLN A 164 -6.35 20.13 38.50
C GLN A 164 -7.52 19.51 37.70
N SER A 165 -8.73 20.08 37.82
CA SER A 165 -9.89 19.70 37.02
C SER A 165 -9.69 19.96 35.51
N ASP A 166 -9.15 21.12 35.13
CA ASP A 166 -8.88 21.43 33.72
C ASP A 166 -7.77 20.52 33.16
N TYR A 167 -6.72 20.31 33.95
CA TYR A 167 -5.62 19.40 33.58
C TYR A 167 -6.12 17.97 33.32
N LEU A 168 -6.99 17.45 34.18
CA LEU A 168 -7.57 16.11 34.07
C LEU A 168 -8.71 16.02 33.04
N SER A 169 -9.15 17.14 32.46
CA SER A 169 -10.19 17.23 31.43
C SER A 169 -9.64 17.75 30.08
N PRO A 170 -8.65 17.06 29.47
CA PRO A 170 -8.18 17.41 28.12
C PRO A 170 -9.34 17.30 27.11
N LYS A 171 -9.34 18.20 26.14
CA LYS A 171 -10.46 18.40 25.21
C LYS A 171 -10.18 17.69 23.88
N TRP A 172 -11.25 17.34 23.17
CA TRP A 172 -11.14 16.90 21.78
C TRP A 172 -11.02 18.09 20.84
N SER A 173 -10.27 17.92 19.76
CA SER A 173 -10.16 18.87 18.65
C SER A 173 -10.47 18.16 17.34
N ASN A 174 -11.47 18.66 16.62
CA ASN A 174 -11.81 18.21 15.26
C ASN A 174 -10.65 18.48 14.30
N THR A 175 -10.00 19.64 14.43
CA THR A 175 -8.83 20.01 13.62
C THR A 175 -7.68 19.02 13.82
N LEU A 176 -7.29 18.75 15.07
CA LEU A 176 -6.23 17.81 15.39
C LEU A 176 -6.62 16.37 15.04
N GLU A 177 -7.89 15.97 15.16
CA GLU A 177 -8.36 14.64 14.72
C GLU A 177 -8.15 14.46 13.21
N ARG A 178 -8.48 15.48 12.43
CA ARG A 178 -8.35 15.45 10.96
C ARG A 178 -6.91 15.39 10.53
N ILE A 179 -6.02 16.12 11.21
CA ILE A 179 -4.57 16.02 11.04
C ILE A 179 -4.10 14.60 11.42
N ALA A 180 -4.50 14.08 12.58
CA ALA A 180 -4.15 12.74 13.04
C ALA A 180 -4.57 11.66 12.02
N ILE A 181 -5.76 11.76 11.42
CA ILE A 181 -6.22 10.83 10.36
C ILE A 181 -5.27 10.89 9.17
N GLN A 182 -4.95 12.10 8.69
CA GLN A 182 -4.05 12.30 7.55
C GLN A 182 -2.65 11.74 7.86
N ARG A 183 -2.12 12.01 9.05
CA ARG A 183 -0.80 11.58 9.51
C ARG A 183 -0.72 10.08 9.76
N ALA A 184 -1.75 9.45 10.33
CA ALA A 184 -1.84 7.99 10.43
C ALA A 184 -1.85 7.31 9.04
N ILE A 185 -2.52 7.89 8.04
CA ILE A 185 -2.52 7.36 6.66
C ILE A 185 -1.16 7.52 5.97
N GLU A 186 -0.45 8.61 6.26
CA GLU A 186 0.92 8.88 5.77
C GLU A 186 1.95 7.98 6.46
N ALA A 187 1.83 7.73 7.76
CA ALA A 187 2.70 6.88 8.59
C ALA A 187 2.56 5.36 8.34
N TYR A 188 2.09 4.96 7.16
CA TYR A 188 1.98 3.55 6.74
C TYR A 188 3.33 2.81 6.81
N ASP A 189 4.40 3.49 6.39
CA ASP A 189 5.78 3.05 6.53
C ASP A 189 6.43 3.75 7.73
N ALA A 190 6.81 2.96 8.74
CA ALA A 190 7.40 3.47 9.98
C ALA A 190 8.76 4.16 9.78
N SER A 191 9.44 3.93 8.65
CA SER A 191 10.74 4.56 8.37
C SER A 191 10.65 6.08 8.11
N TYR A 192 9.46 6.60 7.80
CA TYR A 192 9.23 8.04 7.61
C TYR A 192 9.01 8.79 8.93
N GLY A 193 8.49 8.13 9.97
CA GLY A 193 8.22 8.75 11.27
C GLY A 193 7.50 10.10 11.17
N HIS A 194 8.10 11.11 11.78
CA HIS A 194 7.62 12.50 11.85
C HIS A 194 7.83 13.33 10.56
N VAL A 195 8.06 12.66 9.42
CA VAL A 195 8.20 13.28 8.09
C VAL A 195 7.02 12.85 7.22
N ARG A 196 6.48 13.78 6.43
CA ARG A 196 5.42 13.51 5.46
C ARG A 196 6.00 12.86 4.20
N LEU A 197 5.18 12.14 3.43
CA LEU A 197 5.68 11.39 2.26
C LEU A 197 6.17 12.30 1.11
N ASN A 198 5.79 13.58 1.12
CA ASN A 198 6.35 14.63 0.25
C ASN A 198 7.73 15.15 0.71
N GLY A 199 8.18 14.80 1.91
CA GLY A 199 9.44 15.24 2.51
C GLY A 199 9.30 16.46 3.44
N GLU A 200 8.09 17.01 3.60
CA GLU A 200 7.83 18.11 4.54
C GLU A 200 7.76 17.62 6.00
N SER A 201 7.87 18.56 6.94
CA SER A 201 7.61 18.30 8.37
C SER A 201 6.16 17.83 8.58
N CYS A 202 5.91 16.93 9.53
CA CYS A 202 4.55 16.59 9.98
C CYS A 202 3.71 17.82 10.31
N PHE A 203 4.31 18.87 10.90
CA PHE A 203 3.66 20.13 11.24
C PHE A 203 3.27 21.00 10.04
N SER A 204 3.56 20.61 8.78
CA SER A 204 2.95 21.24 7.60
C SER A 204 1.50 20.79 7.36
N ALA A 205 1.05 19.73 8.04
CA ALA A 205 -0.32 19.26 7.97
C ALA A 205 -1.25 20.17 8.78
N THR A 206 -1.94 21.09 8.10
CA THR A 206 -2.89 22.04 8.70
C THR A 206 -4.31 21.86 8.18
N VAL A 207 -5.31 22.25 8.98
CA VAL A 207 -6.67 22.50 8.51
C VAL A 207 -6.84 24.02 8.39
N GLY A 208 -6.82 24.53 7.16
CA GLY A 208 -6.64 25.97 6.94
C GLY A 208 -5.29 26.40 7.51
N ASN A 209 -5.30 27.34 8.46
CA ASN A 209 -4.09 27.86 9.11
C ASN A 209 -3.80 27.18 10.47
N ASN A 210 -4.62 26.23 10.91
CA ASN A 210 -4.50 25.58 12.22
C ASN A 210 -3.75 24.25 12.10
N GLY A 211 -2.67 24.07 12.87
CA GLY A 211 -1.83 22.87 12.89
C GLY A 211 -1.63 22.31 14.29
N ALA A 212 -0.96 21.16 14.38
CA ALA A 212 -0.54 20.55 15.64
C ALA A 212 0.72 21.23 16.23
N TYR A 213 0.84 21.19 17.55
CA TYR A 213 2.01 21.66 18.31
C TYR A 213 2.86 20.50 18.85
N GLY A 214 2.36 19.26 18.77
CA GLY A 214 3.11 18.03 19.04
C GLY A 214 2.47 16.85 18.34
N GLU A 215 3.28 15.96 17.78
CA GLU A 215 2.85 14.72 17.11
C GLU A 215 3.44 13.52 17.86
N ILE A 216 2.63 12.48 18.08
CA ILE A 216 3.06 11.19 18.63
C ILE A 216 2.60 10.05 17.71
N LEU A 217 3.50 9.11 17.41
CA LEU A 217 3.24 8.01 16.48
C LEU A 217 3.49 6.65 17.16
N ALA A 218 2.66 5.65 16.86
CA ALA A 218 2.81 4.29 17.35
C ALA A 218 2.46 3.28 16.26
N TRP A 219 3.12 2.12 16.27
CA TRP A 219 2.88 1.03 15.32
C TRP A 219 2.64 -0.28 16.06
N GLY A 220 1.71 -1.10 15.57
CA GLY A 220 1.47 -2.45 16.09
C GLY A 220 0.61 -2.56 17.35
N SER A 221 0.10 -1.44 17.89
CA SER A 221 -0.92 -1.48 18.95
C SER A 221 -2.24 -2.06 18.44
N ALA A 222 -3.03 -2.71 19.30
CA ALA A 222 -4.29 -3.33 18.86
C ALA A 222 -5.46 -2.32 18.77
N ASN A 223 -5.40 -1.21 19.51
CA ASN A 223 -6.39 -0.14 19.52
C ASN A 223 -5.78 1.16 20.09
N MET A 224 -6.58 2.24 20.13
CA MET A 224 -6.12 3.56 20.59
C MET A 224 -5.72 3.59 22.07
N ALA A 225 -6.44 2.86 22.93
CA ALA A 225 -6.09 2.80 24.35
C ALA A 225 -4.72 2.14 24.58
N ASP A 226 -4.41 1.08 23.82
CA ASP A 226 -3.11 0.40 23.87
C ASP A 226 -1.99 1.25 23.27
N ALA A 227 -2.28 2.07 22.24
CA ALA A 227 -1.32 3.03 21.69
C ALA A 227 -0.94 4.13 22.71
N ILE A 228 -1.93 4.66 23.45
CA ILE A 228 -1.68 5.66 24.50
C ILE A 228 -0.97 5.04 25.72
N ASP A 229 -1.27 3.80 26.10
CA ASP A 229 -0.48 3.08 27.12
C ASP A 229 0.95 2.78 26.65
N LEU A 230 1.19 2.53 25.35
CA LEU A 230 2.53 2.36 24.78
C LEU A 230 3.33 3.67 24.84
N TRP A 231 2.76 4.79 24.37
CA TRP A 231 3.36 6.12 24.51
C TRP A 231 3.70 6.46 25.96
N ALA A 232 2.78 6.17 26.88
CA ALA A 232 3.01 6.46 28.29
C ALA A 232 3.97 5.50 29.01
N SER A 233 4.36 4.38 28.38
CA SER A 233 5.35 3.46 28.96
C SER A 233 6.74 4.09 29.14
N GLU A 234 7.01 5.17 28.41
CA GLU A 234 8.21 6.02 28.53
C GLU A 234 8.34 6.73 29.89
N LYS A 235 7.29 6.73 30.74
CA LYS A 235 7.33 7.30 32.11
C LYS A 235 8.58 6.88 32.89
N GLY A 236 9.01 5.63 32.74
CA GLY A 236 10.21 5.11 33.42
C GLY A 236 11.50 5.80 32.98
N ASP A 237 11.62 6.14 31.70
CA ASP A 237 12.76 6.86 31.13
C ASP A 237 12.66 8.37 31.37
N TYR A 238 11.45 8.94 31.38
CA TYR A 238 11.24 10.33 31.81
C TYR A 238 11.72 10.57 33.26
N ILE A 239 11.44 9.64 34.18
CA ILE A 239 11.97 9.70 35.56
C ILE A 239 13.51 9.62 35.57
N LYS A 240 14.14 8.81 34.71
CA LYS A 240 15.62 8.76 34.62
C LYS A 240 16.18 10.09 34.11
N MET A 241 15.59 10.67 33.06
CA MET A 241 15.95 11.99 32.52
C MET A 241 15.90 13.07 33.60
N LEU A 242 14.81 13.17 34.36
CA LEU A 242 14.66 14.12 35.47
C LEU A 242 15.71 13.97 36.59
N ASN A 243 16.35 12.81 36.69
CA ASN A 243 17.41 12.52 37.65
C ASN A 243 18.83 12.57 37.02
N GLY A 244 18.98 13.01 35.76
CA GLY A 244 20.26 13.07 35.06
C GLY A 244 20.87 11.69 34.76
N GLN A 245 20.06 10.63 34.73
CA GLN A 245 20.48 9.26 34.45
C GLN A 245 20.35 8.94 32.96
N SER A 246 21.08 7.93 32.46
CA SER A 246 20.91 7.44 31.09
C SER A 246 19.48 6.91 30.87
N HIS A 247 18.84 7.33 29.78
CA HIS A 247 17.42 7.08 29.49
C HIS A 247 17.16 6.84 28.00
N GLY A 248 16.01 6.22 27.70
CA GLY A 248 15.44 6.07 26.35
C GLY A 248 14.65 7.31 25.90
N GLN A 249 13.71 7.13 24.97
CA GLN A 249 12.79 8.18 24.55
C GLN A 249 11.81 8.57 25.67
N THR A 250 11.38 9.83 25.67
CA THR A 250 10.50 10.41 26.71
C THR A 250 9.37 11.29 26.16
N GLY A 251 9.52 11.76 24.92
CA GLY A 251 8.65 12.77 24.31
C GLY A 251 7.19 12.34 24.15
N HIS A 252 6.92 11.04 24.00
CA HIS A 252 5.54 10.57 23.86
C HIS A 252 4.80 10.66 25.19
N TYR A 253 5.45 10.32 26.31
CA TYR A 253 4.88 10.53 27.64
C TYR A 253 4.71 12.02 27.96
N GLU A 254 5.70 12.84 27.63
CA GLU A 254 5.65 14.31 27.83
C GLU A 254 4.45 14.94 27.13
N ILE A 255 4.21 14.63 25.85
CA ILE A 255 3.07 15.16 25.09
C ILE A 255 1.71 14.76 25.72
N LEU A 256 1.62 13.62 26.40
CA LEU A 256 0.40 13.20 27.11
C LEU A 256 0.18 13.93 28.44
N ILE A 257 1.25 14.28 29.14
CA ILE A 257 1.19 14.79 30.53
C ILE A 257 1.47 16.28 30.69
N ASP A 258 1.98 17.00 29.69
CA ASP A 258 2.25 18.43 29.79
C ASP A 258 0.93 19.25 29.83
N PRO A 259 0.67 20.06 30.88
CA PRO A 259 -0.47 20.96 30.96
C PRO A 259 -0.54 22.03 29.86
N ALA A 260 0.55 22.30 29.14
CA ALA A 260 0.56 23.22 28.00
C ALA A 260 -0.35 22.74 26.87
N TYR A 261 -0.48 21.42 26.69
CA TYR A 261 -1.45 20.83 25.78
C TYR A 261 -2.81 20.67 26.52
N ASP A 262 -3.84 21.37 26.06
CA ASP A 262 -5.21 21.22 26.60
C ASP A 262 -6.15 20.50 25.62
N ALA A 263 -5.66 20.21 24.40
CA ALA A 263 -6.42 19.70 23.28
C ALA A 263 -5.68 18.55 22.59
N TYR A 264 -6.43 17.55 22.16
CA TYR A 264 -5.91 16.45 21.34
C TYR A 264 -6.88 16.02 20.25
N GLY A 265 -6.30 15.46 19.18
CA GLY A 265 -6.99 14.60 18.25
C GLY A 265 -6.16 13.35 17.98
N PHE A 266 -6.80 12.23 17.69
CA PHE A 266 -6.12 10.95 17.50
C PHE A 266 -6.70 10.16 16.33
N ALA A 267 -5.93 9.23 15.77
CA ALA A 267 -6.39 8.34 14.71
C ALA A 267 -5.63 7.03 14.66
N GLY A 268 -6.23 6.03 14.00
CA GLY A 268 -5.59 4.77 13.64
C GLY A 268 -5.85 4.40 12.19
N SER A 269 -4.88 3.75 11.56
CA SER A 269 -4.85 3.30 10.17
C SER A 269 -4.13 1.94 10.06
N SER A 270 -4.00 1.40 8.84
CA SER A 270 -3.12 0.24 8.60
C SER A 270 -1.64 0.64 8.43
N SER A 271 -0.72 -0.29 8.71
CA SER A 271 0.73 -0.14 8.50
C SER A 271 1.29 -1.29 7.65
N GLN A 272 2.39 -1.03 6.92
CA GLN A 272 3.05 -2.00 6.03
C GLN A 272 3.55 -3.26 6.75
N TYR A 273 4.15 -3.09 7.93
CA TYR A 273 4.83 -4.17 8.64
C TYR A 273 4.17 -4.53 9.98
N TYR A 274 3.63 -3.54 10.67
CA TYR A 274 3.09 -3.70 12.02
C TYR A 274 1.57 -3.91 12.05
N GLY A 275 0.91 -3.96 10.89
CA GLY A 275 -0.54 -4.11 10.76
C GLY A 275 -1.30 -2.80 11.02
N THR A 276 -0.98 -2.08 12.10
CA THR A 276 -1.59 -0.81 12.49
C THR A 276 -0.55 0.31 12.62
N ALA A 277 -0.98 1.55 12.33
CA ALA A 277 -0.31 2.78 12.72
C ALA A 277 -1.32 3.67 13.46
N PHE A 278 -0.86 4.41 14.47
CA PHE A 278 -1.65 5.37 15.23
C PHE A 278 -0.92 6.70 15.28
N ALA A 279 -1.68 7.78 15.19
CA ALA A 279 -1.19 9.15 15.36
C ALA A 279 -2.00 9.84 16.46
N GLY A 280 -1.32 10.66 17.25
CA GLY A 280 -1.89 11.60 18.19
C GLY A 280 -1.31 12.98 17.92
N GLU A 281 -2.18 13.98 17.85
CA GLU A 281 -1.84 15.38 17.61
C GLU A 281 -2.27 16.18 18.82
N ALA A 282 -1.37 17.00 19.35
CA ALA A 282 -1.58 17.82 20.55
C ALA A 282 -1.58 19.31 20.20
N GLY A 283 -2.41 20.09 20.90
CA GLY A 283 -2.55 21.53 20.69
C GLY A 283 -2.61 22.32 21.99
N THR A 284 -2.15 23.57 21.92
CA THR A 284 -2.13 24.52 23.04
C THR A 284 -3.27 25.54 22.88
N SER A 285 -4.29 25.45 23.74
CA SER A 285 -5.53 26.26 23.69
C SER A 285 -6.37 26.05 22.43
N LEU A 286 -7.52 25.37 22.58
CA LEU A 286 -8.50 25.19 21.49
C LEU A 286 -8.94 26.48 20.79
N GLY A 287 -8.90 27.64 21.47
CA GLY A 287 -9.47 28.88 20.95
C GLY A 287 -10.96 28.73 20.60
N SER A 288 -11.27 28.76 19.30
CA SER A 288 -12.62 28.57 18.75
C SER A 288 -12.75 27.30 17.87
N ASP A 289 -11.88 26.31 18.07
CA ASP A 289 -11.94 25.04 17.32
C ASP A 289 -13.17 24.20 17.68
N ASP A 290 -13.61 23.37 16.74
CA ASP A 290 -14.73 22.45 16.94
C ASP A 290 -14.29 21.25 17.80
N THR A 291 -15.06 20.94 18.83
CA THR A 291 -14.80 19.79 19.72
C THR A 291 -15.58 18.53 19.30
N THR A 292 -16.43 18.64 18.28
CA THR A 292 -17.21 17.53 17.73
C THR A 292 -16.30 16.57 16.96
N PRO A 293 -16.27 15.26 17.27
CA PRO A 293 -15.46 14.33 16.49
C PRO A 293 -15.99 14.15 15.07
N THR A 294 -15.11 13.81 14.12
CA THR A 294 -15.51 13.60 12.70
C THR A 294 -16.49 12.45 12.52
N ASN A 295 -16.50 11.49 13.47
CA ASN A 295 -17.30 10.26 13.44
C ASN A 295 -17.09 9.38 12.20
N LEU A 296 -16.03 9.61 11.42
CA LEU A 296 -15.72 8.85 10.20
C LEU A 296 -15.52 7.36 10.51
N LYS A 297 -16.20 6.51 9.73
CA LYS A 297 -16.19 5.07 9.93
C LYS A 297 -16.42 4.33 8.62
N GLY A 298 -15.51 3.41 8.31
CA GLY A 298 -15.53 2.62 7.09
C GLY A 298 -14.34 2.92 6.20
N ARG A 299 -14.46 2.57 4.92
CA ARG A 299 -13.37 2.61 3.93
C ARG A 299 -13.43 3.88 3.09
N TYR A 300 -12.31 4.58 3.01
CA TYR A 300 -12.17 5.83 2.25
C TYR A 300 -10.94 5.79 1.35
N ASP A 301 -10.92 6.64 0.32
CA ASP A 301 -9.76 6.89 -0.54
C ASP A 301 -9.12 8.22 -0.14
N PHE A 302 -8.07 8.15 0.67
CA PHE A 302 -7.35 9.32 1.15
C PHE A 302 -6.37 9.82 0.10
N PRO A 303 -6.46 11.08 -0.37
CA PRO A 303 -5.39 11.70 -1.12
C PRO A 303 -4.19 11.98 -0.19
N VAL A 304 -2.99 11.75 -0.71
CA VAL A 304 -1.71 11.92 -0.01
C VAL A 304 -0.70 12.49 -1.00
N ALA A 305 0.02 13.55 -0.62
CA ALA A 305 1.13 14.03 -1.43
C ALA A 305 2.39 13.17 -1.20
N VAL A 306 3.05 12.78 -2.28
CA VAL A 306 4.32 12.04 -2.26
C VAL A 306 5.39 12.78 -3.05
N SER A 307 6.63 12.62 -2.61
CA SER A 307 7.80 13.22 -3.27
C SER A 307 8.11 12.54 -4.61
N ASP A 308 8.84 13.25 -5.47
CA ASP A 308 9.32 12.67 -6.72
C ASP A 308 10.20 11.45 -6.50
N SER A 309 11.00 11.42 -5.43
CA SER A 309 11.83 10.28 -5.04
C SER A 309 11.01 8.99 -4.90
N LEU A 310 9.87 9.05 -4.20
CA LEU A 310 8.98 7.89 -4.01
C LEU A 310 8.33 7.39 -5.29
N ILE A 311 7.98 8.30 -6.21
CA ILE A 311 7.44 7.92 -7.53
C ILE A 311 8.52 7.36 -8.43
N ASN A 312 9.74 7.88 -8.36
CA ASN A 312 10.86 7.48 -9.19
C ASN A 312 11.41 6.08 -8.84
N GLN A 313 11.01 5.51 -7.69
CA GLN A 313 11.14 4.06 -7.41
C GLN A 313 10.37 3.20 -8.43
N GLY A 314 9.42 3.80 -9.15
CA GLY A 314 8.68 3.24 -10.26
C GLY A 314 7.25 2.82 -9.91
N THR A 315 6.50 2.43 -10.93
CA THR A 315 5.09 2.02 -10.83
C THR A 315 4.87 0.60 -11.32
N THR A 316 3.69 0.06 -11.01
CA THR A 316 3.09 -1.14 -11.62
C THR A 316 1.73 -0.76 -12.19
N SER A 317 1.23 -1.52 -13.17
CA SER A 317 -0.15 -1.38 -13.66
C SER A 317 -0.80 -2.74 -13.83
N ASN A 318 -2.14 -2.75 -13.85
CA ASN A 318 -2.93 -3.93 -14.19
C ASN A 318 -3.40 -3.94 -15.65
N ILE A 319 -2.89 -3.04 -16.50
CA ILE A 319 -3.21 -3.01 -17.93
C ILE A 319 -2.42 -4.13 -18.62
N PRO A 320 -3.09 -5.11 -19.26
CA PRO A 320 -2.40 -6.13 -20.04
C PRO A 320 -1.94 -5.56 -21.40
N GLY A 321 -0.84 -6.09 -21.93
CA GLY A 321 -0.37 -5.75 -23.28
C GLY A 321 -1.27 -6.32 -24.38
N SER A 322 -2.01 -7.39 -24.09
CA SER A 322 -3.03 -7.95 -25.00
C SER A 322 -4.41 -8.10 -24.34
N MET A 323 -5.46 -7.70 -25.04
CA MET A 323 -6.86 -7.76 -24.60
C MET A 323 -7.77 -8.43 -25.64
N ALA A 324 -8.75 -9.21 -25.19
CA ALA A 324 -9.84 -9.65 -26.06
C ALA A 324 -10.72 -8.46 -26.46
N LYS A 325 -11.13 -8.39 -27.74
CA LYS A 325 -12.17 -7.45 -28.17
C LYS A 325 -13.44 -7.64 -27.33
N GLY A 326 -14.01 -6.53 -26.84
CA GLY A 326 -15.16 -6.48 -25.94
C GLY A 326 -14.81 -6.56 -24.45
N SER A 327 -13.57 -6.88 -24.08
CA SER A 327 -13.13 -6.90 -22.68
C SER A 327 -12.97 -5.49 -22.09
N ARG A 328 -13.01 -5.40 -20.76
CA ARG A 328 -12.87 -4.16 -20.00
C ARG A 328 -11.92 -4.37 -18.83
N VAL A 329 -11.18 -3.33 -18.47
CA VAL A 329 -10.35 -3.31 -17.26
C VAL A 329 -10.52 -1.97 -16.55
N ASN A 330 -10.62 -2.00 -15.21
CA ASN A 330 -10.44 -0.81 -14.40
C ASN A 330 -8.93 -0.60 -14.23
N ALA A 331 -8.34 0.18 -15.14
CA ALA A 331 -6.94 0.50 -15.20
C ALA A 331 -6.50 1.27 -13.95
N GLN A 332 -5.56 0.69 -13.22
CA GLN A 332 -4.92 1.25 -12.05
C GLN A 332 -3.42 1.27 -12.28
N VAL A 333 -2.82 2.41 -11.97
CA VAL A 333 -1.37 2.54 -11.82
C VAL A 333 -1.07 2.70 -10.34
N LYS A 334 -0.15 1.91 -9.82
CA LYS A 334 0.22 1.85 -8.42
C LYS A 334 1.70 2.14 -8.26
N LEU A 335 2.10 2.85 -7.22
CA LEU A 335 3.51 3.03 -6.89
C LEU A 335 4.09 1.69 -6.42
N LYS A 336 5.37 1.44 -6.72
CA LYS A 336 6.12 0.34 -6.10
C LYS A 336 6.36 0.61 -4.61
N TYR A 337 6.61 1.88 -4.26
CA TYR A 337 6.60 2.34 -2.88
C TYR A 337 5.27 2.02 -2.18
N GLY A 338 5.33 1.67 -0.89
CA GLY A 338 4.18 1.22 -0.12
C GLY A 338 3.54 -0.08 -0.64
N ASN A 339 4.31 -0.93 -1.35
CA ASN A 339 3.87 -2.23 -1.87
C ASN A 339 2.54 -2.19 -2.65
N GLY A 340 2.35 -1.16 -3.51
CA GLY A 340 1.13 -1.02 -4.30
C GLY A 340 -0.10 -0.52 -3.55
N ARG A 341 0.07 0.06 -2.34
CA ARG A 341 -0.97 0.80 -1.60
C ARG A 341 -1.45 2.05 -2.34
N TYR A 342 -0.51 2.85 -2.83
CA TYR A 342 -0.79 4.17 -3.39
C TYR A 342 -1.15 4.08 -4.88
N VAL A 343 -2.37 4.51 -5.23
CA VAL A 343 -2.88 4.57 -6.60
C VAL A 343 -2.63 5.95 -7.19
N LEU A 344 -1.90 6.03 -8.30
CA LEU A 344 -1.76 7.24 -9.10
C LEU A 344 -3.02 7.41 -9.95
N ARG A 345 -3.68 8.56 -9.84
CA ARG A 345 -4.91 8.90 -10.57
C ARG A 345 -4.68 10.12 -11.46
N GLY A 346 -5.40 10.19 -12.57
CA GLY A 346 -5.23 11.25 -13.56
C GLY A 346 -6.15 11.05 -14.76
N SER A 347 -5.95 11.86 -15.80
CA SER A 347 -6.72 11.74 -17.05
C SER A 347 -6.12 10.65 -17.93
N TRP A 348 -6.99 9.84 -18.54
CA TRP A 348 -6.61 8.82 -19.50
C TRP A 348 -6.92 9.27 -20.92
N ALA A 349 -6.03 8.92 -21.85
CA ALA A 349 -6.19 9.12 -23.28
C ALA A 349 -5.77 7.86 -24.04
N SER A 350 -6.20 7.74 -25.29
CA SER A 350 -5.81 6.68 -26.23
C SER A 350 -5.37 7.30 -27.54
N THR A 351 -4.34 6.75 -28.18
CA THR A 351 -3.95 7.13 -29.54
C THR A 351 -4.96 6.70 -30.60
N ASP A 352 -5.77 5.67 -30.31
CA ASP A 352 -6.87 5.22 -31.17
C ASP A 352 -8.05 4.72 -30.31
N PRO A 353 -9.05 5.58 -30.06
CA PRO A 353 -10.28 5.23 -29.35
C PRO A 353 -11.13 4.14 -30.03
N SER A 354 -10.93 3.85 -31.33
CA SER A 354 -11.65 2.77 -32.03
C SER A 354 -11.08 1.39 -31.69
N VAL A 355 -9.80 1.32 -31.33
CA VAL A 355 -9.13 0.12 -30.83
C VAL A 355 -9.35 -0.02 -29.33
N VAL A 356 -8.98 0.99 -28.54
CA VAL A 356 -9.12 0.99 -27.07
C VAL A 356 -9.56 2.36 -26.57
N SER A 357 -10.62 2.42 -25.79
CA SER A 357 -11.21 3.68 -25.29
C SER A 357 -11.32 3.71 -23.78
N THR A 358 -11.40 4.92 -23.22
CA THR A 358 -11.54 5.20 -21.80
C THR A 358 -12.86 5.91 -21.55
N THR A 359 -13.85 5.21 -21.01
CA THR A 359 -15.24 5.73 -20.89
C THR A 359 -15.51 6.45 -19.57
N ALA A 360 -14.63 6.29 -18.59
CA ALA A 360 -14.55 7.02 -17.33
C ALA A 360 -13.11 6.93 -16.81
N PRO A 361 -12.69 7.68 -15.77
CA PRO A 361 -11.34 7.56 -15.19
C PRO A 361 -11.01 6.10 -14.83
N GLY A 362 -10.00 5.53 -15.50
CA GLY A 362 -9.59 4.14 -15.35
C GLY A 362 -10.45 3.10 -16.10
N ASN A 363 -11.67 3.39 -16.56
CA ASN A 363 -12.50 2.39 -17.24
C ASN A 363 -12.10 2.23 -18.72
N VAL A 364 -11.16 1.33 -18.97
CA VAL A 364 -10.65 0.97 -20.29
C VAL A 364 -11.52 -0.11 -20.93
N THR A 365 -11.86 0.07 -22.21
CA THR A 365 -12.63 -0.87 -23.04
C THR A 365 -11.89 -1.18 -24.34
N ALA A 366 -11.69 -2.47 -24.62
CA ALA A 366 -11.11 -2.96 -25.86
C ALA A 366 -12.20 -3.01 -26.96
N ALA A 367 -12.30 -1.97 -27.78
CA ALA A 367 -13.42 -1.74 -28.70
C ALA A 367 -13.25 -2.43 -30.06
N GLY A 368 -12.06 -2.42 -30.65
CA GLY A 368 -11.78 -2.88 -32.02
C GLY A 368 -10.41 -3.53 -32.13
N ASN A 369 -10.23 -4.43 -33.10
CA ASN A 369 -8.94 -5.12 -33.26
C ASN A 369 -7.87 -4.16 -33.79
N GLY A 370 -6.69 -4.15 -33.17
CA GLY A 370 -5.60 -3.25 -33.55
C GLY A 370 -4.58 -3.10 -32.43
N SER A 371 -3.73 -2.08 -32.53
CA SER A 371 -2.78 -1.67 -31.48
C SER A 371 -2.95 -0.18 -31.20
N ALA A 372 -2.89 0.22 -29.93
CA ALA A 372 -3.00 1.60 -29.51
C ALA A 372 -2.26 1.82 -28.18
N THR A 373 -1.79 3.04 -27.94
CA THR A 373 -1.12 3.40 -26.69
C THR A 373 -2.10 4.14 -25.79
N LEU A 374 -2.39 3.56 -24.62
CA LEU A 374 -3.04 4.27 -23.53
C LEU A 374 -2.04 5.17 -22.81
N THR A 375 -2.47 6.38 -22.49
CA THR A 375 -1.65 7.37 -21.78
C THR A 375 -2.38 7.82 -20.51
N LEU A 376 -1.71 7.73 -19.36
CA LEU A 376 -2.13 8.36 -18.10
C LEU A 376 -1.35 9.64 -17.89
N ASN A 377 -2.05 10.77 -17.74
CA ASN A 377 -1.48 12.05 -17.33
C ASN A 377 -1.91 12.35 -15.89
N ALA A 378 -0.95 12.37 -14.97
CA ALA A 378 -1.19 12.56 -13.53
C ALA A 378 -0.08 13.46 -12.95
N SER A 379 -0.46 14.59 -12.33
CA SER A 379 0.45 15.55 -11.68
C SER A 379 1.71 15.89 -12.51
N GLY A 380 1.52 16.26 -13.78
CA GLY A 380 2.62 16.60 -14.69
C GLY A 380 3.43 15.41 -15.24
N LYS A 381 3.14 14.17 -14.80
CA LYS A 381 3.79 12.94 -15.28
C LYS A 381 2.91 12.22 -16.31
N THR A 382 3.55 11.68 -17.34
CA THR A 382 2.90 10.97 -18.44
C THR A 382 3.41 9.54 -18.51
N LEU A 383 2.54 8.55 -18.27
CA LEU A 383 2.84 7.13 -18.37
C LEU A 383 2.13 6.54 -19.60
N ARG A 384 2.81 5.64 -20.32
CA ARG A 384 2.32 5.02 -21.56
C ARG A 384 2.22 3.50 -21.42
N PHE A 385 1.18 2.93 -22.00
CA PHE A 385 0.87 1.50 -21.98
C PHE A 385 0.42 1.08 -23.37
N ASP A 386 1.23 0.29 -24.08
CA ASP A 386 0.87 -0.23 -25.39
C ASP A 386 -0.08 -1.41 -25.23
N VAL A 387 -1.25 -1.33 -25.88
CA VAL A 387 -2.32 -2.33 -25.80
C VAL A 387 -2.66 -2.82 -27.20
N LYS A 388 -2.63 -4.14 -27.36
CA LYS A 388 -3.10 -4.86 -28.55
C LYS A 388 -4.46 -5.48 -28.28
N VAL A 389 -5.44 -5.12 -29.09
CA VAL A 389 -6.79 -5.71 -29.03
C VAL A 389 -6.98 -6.72 -30.15
N VAL A 390 -7.47 -7.90 -29.82
CA VAL A 390 -7.54 -9.05 -30.72
C VAL A 390 -8.85 -9.82 -30.59
N SER A 391 -9.29 -10.42 -31.71
CA SER A 391 -10.37 -11.42 -31.69
C SER A 391 -9.97 -12.62 -30.85
N ALA A 392 -10.88 -13.07 -29.99
CA ALA A 392 -10.63 -14.14 -29.04
C ALA A 392 -11.60 -15.32 -29.29
N ALA A 393 -11.08 -16.53 -29.46
CA ALA A 393 -11.86 -17.77 -29.51
C ALA A 393 -11.86 -18.46 -28.13
N SER A 394 -12.84 -19.34 -27.89
CA SER A 394 -12.94 -20.12 -26.65
C SER A 394 -12.10 -21.40 -26.72
N VAL A 395 -11.49 -21.78 -25.59
CA VAL A 395 -11.06 -23.15 -25.32
C VAL A 395 -12.05 -23.77 -24.35
N TYR A 396 -12.74 -24.82 -24.80
CA TYR A 396 -13.73 -25.56 -24.02
C TYR A 396 -13.05 -26.63 -23.17
N ARG A 397 -13.59 -26.90 -21.97
CA ARG A 397 -13.21 -28.03 -21.12
C ARG A 397 -14.38 -29.00 -21.00
N VAL A 398 -14.13 -30.28 -21.21
CA VAL A 398 -15.09 -31.36 -20.94
C VAL A 398 -14.48 -32.39 -20.00
N TYR A 399 -15.31 -33.06 -19.20
CA TYR A 399 -14.87 -34.02 -18.17
C TYR A 399 -15.55 -35.39 -18.33
N ASN A 400 -14.75 -36.45 -18.31
CA ASN A 400 -15.23 -37.84 -18.30
C ASN A 400 -15.31 -38.36 -16.87
N ARG A 401 -16.53 -38.64 -16.38
CA ARG A 401 -16.72 -39.17 -15.02
C ARG A 401 -16.24 -40.61 -14.84
N ASN A 402 -16.13 -41.39 -15.92
CA ASN A 402 -15.75 -42.81 -15.87
C ASN A 402 -14.23 -42.99 -15.81
N SER A 403 -13.46 -42.14 -16.49
CA SER A 403 -11.99 -42.17 -16.49
C SER A 403 -11.33 -41.10 -15.62
N GLY A 404 -12.07 -40.06 -15.22
CA GLY A 404 -11.55 -38.90 -14.50
C GLY A 404 -10.78 -37.89 -15.35
N LEU A 405 -10.72 -38.09 -16.68
CA LEU A 405 -9.98 -37.25 -17.62
C LEU A 405 -10.73 -35.96 -17.98
N HIS A 406 -9.98 -34.89 -18.21
CA HIS A 406 -10.43 -33.64 -18.82
C HIS A 406 -9.90 -33.55 -20.24
N HIS A 407 -10.68 -32.94 -21.14
CA HIS A 407 -10.24 -32.64 -22.50
C HIS A 407 -10.43 -31.17 -22.83
N TYR A 408 -9.44 -30.58 -23.52
CA TYR A 408 -9.40 -29.16 -23.86
C TYR A 408 -9.35 -28.96 -25.38
N THR A 409 -10.28 -28.19 -25.92
CA THR A 409 -10.38 -27.98 -27.37
C THR A 409 -10.97 -26.63 -27.77
N THR A 410 -10.50 -26.07 -28.88
CA THR A 410 -11.12 -24.94 -29.58
C THR A 410 -12.27 -25.37 -30.49
N SER A 411 -12.37 -26.67 -30.81
CA SER A 411 -13.40 -27.22 -31.69
C SER A 411 -14.71 -27.43 -30.95
N ALA A 412 -15.70 -26.61 -31.30
CA ALA A 412 -17.08 -26.78 -30.83
C ALA A 412 -17.65 -28.16 -31.21
N ALA A 413 -17.26 -28.70 -32.38
CA ALA A 413 -17.70 -30.02 -32.84
C ALA A 413 -17.09 -31.17 -32.00
N GLU A 414 -15.80 -31.07 -31.64
CA GLU A 414 -15.11 -32.06 -30.81
C GLU A 414 -15.71 -32.11 -29.40
N ARG A 415 -15.94 -30.94 -28.78
CA ARG A 415 -16.70 -30.84 -27.52
C ARG A 415 -18.08 -31.50 -27.65
N ASN A 416 -18.86 -31.11 -28.66
CA ASN A 416 -20.23 -31.60 -28.81
C ASN A 416 -20.27 -33.13 -29.02
N MET A 417 -19.29 -33.69 -29.73
CA MET A 417 -19.13 -35.15 -29.90
C MET A 417 -18.82 -35.83 -28.57
N LEU A 418 -17.89 -35.30 -27.77
CA LEU A 418 -17.56 -35.87 -26.46
C LEU A 418 -18.76 -35.79 -25.50
N VAL A 419 -19.53 -34.70 -25.52
CA VAL A 419 -20.77 -34.55 -24.75
C VAL A 419 -21.82 -35.57 -25.19
N HIS A 420 -21.97 -35.82 -26.49
CA HIS A 420 -22.85 -36.88 -27.01
C HIS A 420 -22.41 -38.29 -26.56
N LEU A 421 -21.10 -38.50 -26.39
CA LEU A 421 -20.51 -39.71 -25.79
C LEU A 421 -20.57 -39.75 -24.25
N GLY A 422 -21.35 -38.86 -23.61
CA GLY A 422 -21.59 -38.86 -22.17
C GLY A 422 -20.57 -38.12 -21.31
N TRP A 423 -19.67 -37.33 -21.91
CA TRP A 423 -18.80 -36.43 -21.15
C TRP A 423 -19.61 -35.21 -20.66
N ARG A 424 -19.24 -34.67 -19.50
CA ARG A 424 -19.83 -33.43 -18.98
C ARG A 424 -19.19 -32.22 -19.67
N ASP A 425 -20.00 -31.32 -20.24
CA ASP A 425 -19.52 -29.99 -20.64
C ASP A 425 -19.25 -29.14 -19.40
N GLU A 426 -18.07 -28.54 -19.33
CA GLU A 426 -17.69 -27.59 -18.28
C GLU A 426 -17.50 -26.17 -18.82
N GLY A 427 -17.87 -25.95 -20.09
CA GLY A 427 -17.93 -24.64 -20.73
C GLY A 427 -16.58 -24.13 -21.21
N THR A 428 -16.48 -22.80 -21.37
CA THR A 428 -15.22 -22.13 -21.77
C THR A 428 -14.30 -22.01 -20.56
N SER A 429 -13.14 -22.66 -20.60
CA SER A 429 -12.13 -22.61 -19.52
C SER A 429 -11.26 -21.34 -19.62
N PHE A 430 -10.88 -20.96 -20.84
CA PHE A 430 -10.11 -19.73 -21.13
C PHE A 430 -10.24 -19.32 -22.61
N ARG A 431 -9.63 -18.19 -22.98
CA ARG A 431 -9.70 -17.61 -24.33
C ARG A 431 -8.33 -17.59 -25.04
N THR A 432 -8.33 -17.94 -26.32
CA THR A 432 -7.17 -18.03 -27.22
C THR A 432 -7.23 -16.97 -28.32
N VAL A 433 -6.10 -16.65 -28.94
CA VAL A 433 -6.04 -15.84 -30.19
C VAL A 433 -6.10 -16.72 -31.45
N ALA A 434 -6.31 -16.06 -32.59
CA ALA A 434 -6.26 -16.69 -33.90
C ALA A 434 -4.81 -17.07 -34.29
N LYS A 435 -4.68 -18.08 -35.16
CA LYS A 435 -3.40 -18.44 -35.78
C LYS A 435 -2.82 -17.22 -36.52
N GLY A 436 -1.54 -16.95 -36.31
CA GLY A 436 -0.83 -15.85 -36.97
C GLY A 436 -1.02 -14.47 -36.31
N THR A 437 -1.71 -14.37 -35.17
CA THR A 437 -1.76 -13.12 -34.39
C THR A 437 -0.33 -12.66 -34.01
N PRO A 438 0.08 -11.42 -34.34
CA PRO A 438 1.45 -10.96 -34.11
C PRO A 438 1.86 -10.97 -32.64
N GLY A 439 2.97 -11.63 -32.32
CA GLY A 439 3.48 -11.83 -30.96
C GLY A 439 2.91 -13.05 -30.23
N SER A 440 1.94 -13.76 -30.82
CA SER A 440 1.40 -14.98 -30.22
C SER A 440 2.43 -16.11 -30.18
N LYS A 441 2.26 -17.00 -29.19
CA LYS A 441 2.99 -18.26 -29.06
C LYS A 441 2.01 -19.41 -29.22
N LEU A 442 2.47 -20.55 -29.72
CA LEU A 442 1.66 -21.74 -29.87
C LEU A 442 1.58 -22.55 -28.57
N VAL A 443 0.57 -23.41 -28.47
CA VAL A 443 0.47 -24.50 -27.49
C VAL A 443 0.31 -25.80 -28.26
N TYR A 444 1.21 -26.75 -28.05
CA TYR A 444 1.15 -28.09 -28.65
C TYR A 444 0.12 -28.97 -27.93
N ARG A 445 -0.37 -30.01 -28.61
CA ARG A 445 -1.20 -31.10 -28.04
C ARG A 445 -0.56 -32.45 -28.32
N GLU A 446 -0.38 -33.24 -27.27
CA GLU A 446 0.06 -34.64 -27.37
C GLU A 446 -0.98 -35.59 -26.77
N TYR A 447 -1.19 -36.74 -27.41
CA TYR A 447 -2.13 -37.77 -26.97
C TYR A 447 -1.42 -39.06 -26.60
N ASN A 448 -1.65 -39.56 -25.38
CA ASN A 448 -1.16 -40.85 -24.94
C ASN A 448 -2.16 -41.97 -25.30
N ARG A 449 -1.78 -42.77 -26.30
CA ARG A 449 -2.60 -43.89 -26.80
C ARG A 449 -2.78 -45.04 -25.79
N HIS A 450 -1.99 -45.11 -24.72
CA HIS A 450 -2.01 -46.22 -23.75
C HIS A 450 -3.03 -46.04 -22.62
N ASN A 451 -3.31 -44.81 -22.19
CA ASN A 451 -4.19 -44.49 -21.06
C ASN A 451 -5.24 -43.40 -21.37
N GLY A 452 -5.17 -42.75 -22.55
CA GLY A 452 -6.10 -41.71 -22.97
C GLY A 452 -5.78 -40.29 -22.48
N THR A 453 -4.73 -40.09 -21.67
CA THR A 453 -4.36 -38.75 -21.17
C THR A 453 -3.84 -37.86 -22.31
N HIS A 454 -4.11 -36.57 -22.20
CA HIS A 454 -3.56 -35.56 -23.10
C HIS A 454 -2.58 -34.65 -22.36
N ASN A 455 -1.66 -34.04 -23.11
CA ASN A 455 -0.81 -32.95 -22.64
C ASN A 455 -1.02 -31.72 -23.53
N TRP A 456 -0.96 -30.55 -22.91
CA TRP A 456 -0.89 -29.26 -23.60
C TRP A 456 0.28 -28.44 -23.07
N THR A 457 1.15 -27.97 -23.98
CA THR A 457 2.39 -27.31 -23.57
C THR A 457 2.88 -26.22 -24.51
N MET A 458 3.48 -25.18 -23.94
CA MET A 458 4.31 -24.23 -24.68
C MET A 458 5.77 -24.70 -24.83
N SER A 459 6.18 -25.74 -24.09
CA SER A 459 7.55 -26.23 -24.09
C SER A 459 7.80 -27.16 -25.28
N LEU A 460 8.57 -26.66 -26.26
CA LEU A 460 9.08 -27.48 -27.37
C LEU A 460 9.92 -28.67 -26.86
N GLY A 461 10.59 -28.53 -25.71
CA GLY A 461 11.34 -29.61 -25.08
C GLY A 461 10.43 -30.74 -24.57
N GLU A 462 9.31 -30.39 -23.92
CA GLU A 462 8.32 -31.35 -23.43
C GLU A 462 7.60 -32.04 -24.60
N HIS A 463 7.15 -31.26 -25.59
CA HIS A 463 6.57 -31.76 -26.84
C HIS A 463 7.48 -32.80 -27.53
N ASN A 464 8.75 -32.46 -27.76
CA ASN A 464 9.72 -33.36 -28.39
C ASN A 464 10.02 -34.60 -27.53
N MET A 465 10.05 -34.45 -26.20
CA MET A 465 10.24 -35.58 -25.28
C MET A 465 9.06 -36.55 -25.33
N LEU A 466 7.82 -36.05 -25.24
CA LEU A 466 6.60 -36.88 -25.29
C LEU A 466 6.49 -37.66 -26.60
N LYS A 467 6.78 -37.00 -27.73
CA LYS A 467 6.86 -37.66 -29.05
C LYS A 467 7.91 -38.77 -29.10
N ARG A 468 9.10 -38.52 -28.53
CA ARG A 468 10.18 -39.52 -28.45
C ARG A 468 9.80 -40.73 -27.59
N VAL A 469 8.97 -40.56 -26.55
CA VAL A 469 8.46 -41.66 -25.72
C VAL A 469 7.11 -42.21 -26.20
N GLY A 470 6.75 -41.98 -27.46
CA GLY A 470 5.64 -42.67 -28.13
C GLY A 470 4.26 -42.00 -28.02
N TRP A 471 4.16 -40.80 -27.45
CA TRP A 471 2.90 -40.03 -27.51
C TRP A 471 2.66 -39.55 -28.94
N LYS A 472 1.39 -39.53 -29.34
CA LYS A 472 0.98 -39.05 -30.66
C LYS A 472 1.01 -37.51 -30.66
N ASP A 473 1.77 -36.95 -31.59
CA ASP A 473 1.71 -35.53 -31.94
C ASP A 473 0.34 -35.22 -32.59
N GLU A 474 -0.40 -34.28 -32.02
CA GLU A 474 -1.66 -33.78 -32.59
C GLU A 474 -1.56 -32.33 -33.07
N GLY A 475 -0.34 -31.79 -33.14
CA GLY A 475 -0.03 -30.48 -33.66
C GLY A 475 -0.28 -29.34 -32.67
N VAL A 476 -0.59 -28.16 -33.22
CA VAL A 476 -0.87 -26.96 -32.42
C VAL A 476 -2.35 -26.92 -32.04
N ALA A 477 -2.61 -26.94 -30.74
CA ALA A 477 -3.96 -26.87 -30.17
C ALA A 477 -4.59 -25.48 -30.34
N TRP A 478 -3.81 -24.43 -30.02
CA TRP A 478 -4.23 -23.04 -30.02
C TRP A 478 -3.04 -22.08 -29.85
N TYR A 479 -3.31 -20.76 -29.76
CA TYR A 479 -2.31 -19.70 -29.70
C TYR A 479 -2.58 -18.72 -28.54
N VAL A 480 -1.54 -18.29 -27.85
CA VAL A 480 -1.62 -17.49 -26.61
C VAL A 480 -0.77 -16.22 -26.69
N MET A 481 -1.15 -15.19 -25.96
CA MET A 481 -0.43 -13.91 -25.89
C MET A 481 0.29 -13.81 -24.54
N PRO A 482 1.64 -13.77 -24.49
CA PRO A 482 2.40 -13.74 -23.23
C PRO A 482 2.14 -12.52 -22.33
N ASP A 483 1.59 -11.46 -22.90
CA ASP A 483 1.26 -10.18 -22.28
C ASP A 483 -0.25 -10.02 -21.96
N ALA A 484 -1.06 -11.06 -22.18
CA ALA A 484 -2.48 -11.07 -21.82
C ALA A 484 -2.71 -11.13 -20.30
N ALA A 485 -3.91 -10.77 -19.83
CA ALA A 485 -4.18 -10.60 -18.41
C ALA A 485 -4.17 -11.91 -17.60
N THR A 486 -4.83 -12.94 -18.11
CA THR A 486 -5.31 -14.08 -17.31
C THR A 486 -4.27 -15.19 -17.23
N ASN A 487 -3.91 -15.67 -16.05
CA ASN A 487 -3.03 -16.84 -15.92
C ASN A 487 -3.81 -18.15 -16.13
N VAL A 488 -3.22 -19.12 -16.84
CA VAL A 488 -3.69 -20.51 -16.87
C VAL A 488 -2.68 -21.37 -16.10
N TYR A 489 -3.13 -21.90 -14.97
CA TYR A 489 -2.34 -22.77 -14.10
C TYR A 489 -2.43 -24.22 -14.56
N ARG A 490 -1.32 -24.96 -14.47
CA ARG A 490 -1.25 -26.40 -14.77
C ARG A 490 -1.03 -27.22 -13.50
N LEU A 491 -1.75 -28.31 -13.37
CA LEU A 491 -1.62 -29.31 -12.31
C LEU A 491 -1.35 -30.67 -12.92
N TYR A 492 -0.59 -31.52 -12.24
CA TYR A 492 -0.28 -32.89 -12.64
C TYR A 492 -0.66 -33.91 -11.56
N ASN A 493 -1.35 -34.96 -11.97
CA ASN A 493 -1.65 -36.12 -11.12
C ASN A 493 -0.64 -37.24 -11.38
N ARG A 494 0.24 -37.50 -10.42
CA ARG A 494 1.24 -38.58 -10.50
C ARG A 494 0.63 -39.99 -10.56
N ASN A 495 -0.61 -40.18 -10.10
CA ASN A 495 -1.24 -41.50 -10.03
C ASN A 495 -1.95 -41.89 -11.34
N SER A 496 -2.50 -40.92 -12.08
CA SER A 496 -3.18 -41.16 -13.37
C SER A 496 -2.36 -40.69 -14.60
N GLY A 497 -1.37 -39.82 -14.40
CA GLY A 497 -0.66 -39.12 -15.47
C GLY A 497 -1.40 -37.91 -16.04
N GLU A 498 -2.56 -37.56 -15.47
CA GLU A 498 -3.46 -36.52 -15.98
C GLU A 498 -2.96 -35.10 -15.68
N HIS A 499 -3.27 -34.16 -16.58
CA HIS A 499 -3.08 -32.73 -16.35
C HIS A 499 -4.42 -31.96 -16.32
N VAL A 500 -4.51 -30.99 -15.40
CA VAL A 500 -5.63 -30.03 -15.35
C VAL A 500 -5.10 -28.62 -15.59
N TYR A 501 -5.80 -27.88 -16.43
CA TYR A 501 -5.55 -26.49 -16.77
C TYR A 501 -6.71 -25.62 -16.31
N THR A 502 -6.44 -24.56 -15.56
CA THR A 502 -7.49 -23.69 -15.00
C THR A 502 -7.04 -22.24 -14.86
N THR A 503 -7.97 -21.32 -15.05
CA THR A 503 -7.82 -19.89 -14.73
C THR A 503 -8.18 -19.59 -13.26
N SER A 504 -8.84 -20.53 -12.58
CA SER A 504 -9.22 -20.40 -11.17
C SER A 504 -8.06 -20.74 -10.25
N TYR A 505 -7.46 -19.73 -9.63
CA TYR A 505 -6.44 -19.94 -8.59
C TYR A 505 -7.00 -20.67 -7.35
N GLY A 506 -8.31 -20.55 -7.11
CA GLY A 506 -9.01 -21.31 -6.07
C GLY A 506 -9.07 -22.81 -6.37
N GLU A 507 -9.37 -23.18 -7.61
CA GLU A 507 -9.33 -24.58 -8.08
C GLU A 507 -7.89 -25.13 -8.03
N TYR A 508 -6.91 -24.35 -8.49
CA TYR A 508 -5.49 -24.69 -8.42
C TYR A 508 -5.06 -25.05 -6.98
N LEU A 509 -5.32 -24.18 -6.01
CA LEU A 509 -5.01 -24.44 -4.59
C LEU A 509 -5.82 -25.63 -4.02
N ALA A 510 -7.08 -25.81 -4.41
CA ALA A 510 -7.91 -26.91 -3.92
C ALA A 510 -7.41 -28.28 -4.42
N VAL A 511 -7.06 -28.37 -5.71
CA VAL A 511 -6.57 -29.60 -6.34
C VAL A 511 -5.15 -29.95 -5.84
N GLN A 512 -4.31 -28.95 -5.53
CA GLN A 512 -3.05 -29.18 -4.81
C GLN A 512 -3.27 -29.79 -3.41
N ARG A 513 -4.23 -29.29 -2.63
CA ARG A 513 -4.57 -29.89 -1.31
C ARG A 513 -5.12 -31.31 -1.43
N ALA A 514 -5.70 -31.66 -2.58
CA ALA A 514 -6.12 -33.03 -2.91
C ALA A 514 -4.96 -33.93 -3.40
N GLY A 515 -3.70 -33.50 -3.28
CA GLY A 515 -2.51 -34.31 -3.53
C GLY A 515 -1.93 -34.23 -4.95
N TRP A 516 -2.45 -33.34 -5.82
CA TRP A 516 -1.87 -33.11 -7.14
C TRP A 516 -0.65 -32.18 -7.05
N ARG A 517 0.30 -32.35 -7.97
CA ARG A 517 1.44 -31.42 -8.11
C ARG A 517 0.97 -30.18 -8.86
N GLY A 518 1.01 -29.01 -8.21
CA GLY A 518 0.86 -27.73 -8.90
C GLY A 518 2.16 -27.38 -9.63
N GLU A 519 2.06 -27.02 -10.92
CA GLU A 519 3.20 -26.75 -11.80
C GLU A 519 3.33 -25.28 -12.18
N GLY A 520 2.55 -24.40 -11.53
CA GLY A 520 2.55 -22.96 -11.77
C GLY A 520 1.76 -22.56 -13.02
N VAL A 521 2.12 -21.43 -13.59
CA VAL A 521 1.48 -20.85 -14.78
C VAL A 521 2.06 -21.49 -16.03
N ALA A 522 1.25 -22.21 -16.80
CA ALA A 522 1.68 -22.79 -18.08
C ALA A 522 1.66 -21.76 -19.22
N TRP A 523 0.70 -20.83 -19.21
CA TRP A 523 0.64 -19.68 -20.13
C TRP A 523 -0.31 -18.60 -19.62
N ARG A 524 -0.40 -17.49 -20.35
CA ARG A 524 -1.41 -16.45 -20.15
C ARG A 524 -2.44 -16.47 -21.28
N SER A 525 -3.71 -16.28 -20.95
CA SER A 525 -4.85 -16.23 -21.86
C SER A 525 -5.48 -14.84 -21.86
N LEU A 526 -6.28 -14.56 -22.88
CA LEU A 526 -7.08 -13.32 -22.94
C LEU A 526 -8.17 -13.26 -21.87
#